data_AF-A0A2S2PX17-F1
#
_entry.id   AF-A0A2S2PX17-F1
#
_cell.length_a   1.000
_cell.length_b   1.000
_cell.length_c   1.000
_cell.angle_alpha   90.00
_cell.angle_beta   90.00
_cell.angle_gamma   90.00
#
_symmetry.space_group_name_H-M   'P 1'
#
loop_
_entity.id
_entity.type
_entity.pdbx_description
1 polymer ?
#
loop_
_entity_poly.entity_id
_entity_poly.type
_entity_poly.pdbx_seq_one_letter_code
_entity_poly.pdbx_strand_id
1 'polypeptide(L)'
;MQLMGKDKGGRGGTVVVTSSTMGYKPCPSMPIYTATKHALIGFIRSFGDPYHTNLTGIRVIALCPGMTLTDAIPEDVKLALLSPNFIHLWDKDVASQAPQAAQSVGRALIHVLQKAQSGSVWVAENNKSAKEVKFPNF
;
A
#
# COMPACT_ATOMS: atom_id res chain seq x y z
N MET A 1 12.20 -14.61 -1.47
CA MET A 1 11.42 -15.80 -1.91
C MET A 1 12.06 -17.14 -1.52
N GLN A 2 13.33 -17.18 -1.12
CA GLN A 2 14.10 -18.39 -0.87
C GLN A 2 13.47 -19.44 0.07
N LEU A 3 12.69 -19.02 1.07
CA LEU A 3 12.03 -19.93 2.02
C LEU A 3 10.67 -20.45 1.55
N MET A 4 9.97 -19.69 0.70
CA MET A 4 8.60 -20.00 0.27
C MET A 4 8.53 -20.54 -1.16
N GLY A 5 9.51 -20.20 -2.01
CA GLY A 5 9.47 -20.44 -3.45
C GLY A 5 9.44 -21.93 -3.79
N LYS A 6 8.52 -22.32 -4.67
CA LYS A 6 8.41 -23.70 -5.18
C LYS A 6 9.68 -24.13 -5.92
N ASP A 7 10.33 -23.19 -6.61
CA ASP A 7 11.65 -23.36 -7.24
C ASP A 7 12.79 -23.66 -6.24
N LYS A 8 12.53 -23.50 -4.94
CA LYS A 8 13.47 -23.79 -3.84
C LYS A 8 12.93 -24.86 -2.86
N GLY A 9 11.93 -25.65 -3.27
CA GLY A 9 11.34 -26.70 -2.44
C GLY A 9 10.31 -26.21 -1.41
N GLY A 10 9.94 -24.92 -1.46
CA GLY A 10 8.84 -24.36 -0.68
C GLY A 10 7.45 -24.67 -1.28
N ARG A 11 6.39 -24.12 -0.66
CA ARG A 11 4.99 -24.38 -1.05
C ARG A 11 4.33 -23.24 -1.84
N GLY A 12 5.07 -22.19 -2.17
CA GLY A 12 4.52 -20.92 -2.63
C GLY A 12 3.83 -20.17 -1.50
N GLY A 13 2.98 -19.21 -1.85
CA GLY A 13 2.15 -18.52 -0.86
C GLY A 13 1.73 -17.12 -1.30
N THR A 14 1.52 -16.24 -0.33
CA THR A 14 1.10 -14.86 -0.58
C THR A 14 1.87 -13.92 0.33
N VAL A 15 2.43 -12.87 -0.26
CA VAL A 15 3.06 -11.75 0.43
C VAL A 15 2.17 -10.53 0.19
N VAL A 16 1.66 -9.95 1.27
CA VAL A 16 0.95 -8.68 1.23
C VAL A 16 1.89 -7.60 1.74
N VAL A 17 2.11 -6.58 0.93
CA VAL A 17 2.96 -5.44 1.26
C VAL A 17 2.06 -4.24 1.57
N THR A 18 2.20 -3.68 2.77
CA THR A 18 1.46 -2.49 3.20
C THR A 18 2.13 -1.23 2.65
N SER A 19 1.59 -0.71 1.55
CA SER A 19 1.98 0.59 1.00
C SER A 19 1.12 1.71 1.63
N SER A 20 0.49 2.54 0.81
CA SER A 20 -0.40 3.65 1.19
C SER A 20 -1.15 4.12 -0.06
N THR A 21 -2.23 4.88 0.10
CA THR A 21 -2.79 5.72 -0.99
C THR A 21 -1.72 6.62 -1.63
N MET A 22 -0.71 7.02 -0.84
CA MET A 22 0.44 7.82 -1.28
C MET A 22 1.45 7.03 -2.10
N GLY A 23 1.22 5.73 -2.32
CA GLY A 23 2.04 4.91 -3.21
C GLY A 23 1.70 5.08 -4.69
N TYR A 24 0.58 5.74 -5.00
CA TYR A 24 0.14 6.01 -6.37
C TYR A 24 -0.57 7.38 -6.51
N LYS A 25 -0.67 8.15 -5.43
CA LYS A 25 -1.11 9.55 -5.42
C LYS A 25 0.03 10.41 -4.85
N PRO A 26 0.31 11.60 -5.40
CA PRO A 26 1.32 12.49 -4.84
C PRO A 26 0.88 13.07 -3.48
N CYS A 27 1.85 13.31 -2.59
CA CYS A 27 1.70 14.08 -1.36
C CYS A 27 2.80 15.13 -1.22
N PRO A 28 2.52 16.38 -1.60
CA PRO A 28 3.48 17.47 -1.48
C PRO A 28 4.02 17.68 -0.06
N SER A 29 3.22 17.47 0.99
CA SER A 29 3.68 17.63 2.38
C SER A 29 4.66 16.55 2.84
N MET A 30 4.65 15.37 2.20
CA MET A 30 5.43 14.21 2.59
C MET A 30 6.15 13.55 1.41
N PRO A 31 7.10 14.24 0.74
CA PRO A 31 7.71 13.75 -0.49
C PRO A 31 8.56 12.48 -0.31
N ILE A 32 9.33 12.36 0.79
CA ILE A 32 10.14 11.15 1.04
C ILE A 32 9.25 9.95 1.33
N TYR A 33 8.24 10.09 2.18
CA TYR A 33 7.28 9.03 2.44
C TYR A 33 6.57 8.62 1.14
N THR A 34 6.10 9.57 0.35
CA THR A 34 5.47 9.33 -0.96
C THR A 34 6.39 8.54 -1.89
N ALA A 35 7.65 8.95 -2.01
CA ALA A 35 8.64 8.26 -2.84
C ALA A 35 8.84 6.81 -2.40
N THR A 36 9.00 6.57 -1.09
CA THR A 36 9.15 5.19 -0.57
C THR A 36 7.92 4.34 -0.83
N LYS A 37 6.70 4.89 -0.70
CA LYS A 37 5.45 4.16 -0.96
C LYS A 37 5.25 3.90 -2.45
N HIS A 38 5.69 4.80 -3.35
CA HIS A 38 5.72 4.54 -4.79
C HIS A 38 6.71 3.44 -5.17
N ALA A 39 7.89 3.41 -4.55
CA ALA A 39 8.88 2.36 -4.78
C ALA A 39 8.31 0.96 -4.47
N LEU A 40 7.50 0.83 -3.39
CA LEU A 40 6.79 -0.41 -3.09
C LEU A 40 5.82 -0.82 -4.21
N ILE A 41 5.08 0.12 -4.81
CA ILE A 41 4.16 -0.18 -5.91
C ILE A 41 4.92 -0.70 -7.13
N GLY A 42 6.04 -0.06 -7.49
CA GLY A 42 6.93 -0.55 -8.55
C GLY A 42 7.42 -1.98 -8.26
N PHE A 43 7.96 -2.20 -7.06
CA PHE A 43 8.43 -3.51 -6.61
C PHE A 43 7.34 -4.60 -6.72
N ILE A 44 6.15 -4.33 -6.20
CA ILE A 44 5.04 -5.30 -6.17
C ILE A 44 4.57 -5.62 -7.58
N ARG A 45 4.42 -4.61 -8.44
CA ARG A 45 3.99 -4.81 -9.84
C ARG A 45 5.01 -5.61 -10.63
N SER A 46 6.31 -5.37 -10.43
CA SER A 46 7.38 -6.17 -11.05
C SER A 46 7.33 -7.64 -10.61
N PHE A 47 7.21 -7.92 -9.30
CA PHE A 47 7.06 -9.30 -8.82
C PHE A 47 5.70 -9.94 -9.17
N GLY A 48 4.74 -9.12 -9.58
CA GLY A 48 3.44 -9.53 -10.07
C GLY A 48 3.47 -10.23 -11.43
N ASP A 49 4.56 -10.07 -12.19
CA ASP A 49 4.68 -10.67 -13.50
C ASP A 49 4.46 -12.20 -13.44
N PRO A 50 3.74 -12.78 -14.42
CA PRO A 50 3.53 -14.22 -14.49
C PRO A 50 4.83 -15.03 -14.41
N TYR A 51 5.95 -14.53 -14.92
CA TYR A 51 7.26 -15.18 -14.81
C TYR A 51 7.61 -15.48 -13.35
N HIS A 52 7.59 -14.47 -12.48
CA HIS A 52 7.95 -14.62 -11.06
C HIS A 52 6.93 -15.48 -10.32
N THR A 53 5.64 -15.28 -10.58
CA THR A 53 4.57 -16.00 -9.90
C THR A 53 4.55 -17.48 -10.31
N ASN A 54 4.77 -17.81 -11.58
CA ASN A 54 4.82 -19.19 -12.07
C ASN A 54 6.06 -19.93 -11.58
N LEU A 55 7.22 -19.25 -11.56
CA LEU A 55 8.47 -19.83 -11.07
C LEU A 55 8.38 -20.15 -9.57
N THR A 56 7.90 -19.20 -8.77
CA THR A 56 8.02 -19.31 -7.30
C THR A 56 6.73 -19.78 -6.62
N GLY A 57 5.58 -19.71 -7.30
CA GLY A 57 4.27 -19.95 -6.71
C GLY A 57 3.85 -18.91 -5.66
N ILE A 58 4.53 -17.76 -5.60
CA ILE A 58 4.27 -16.69 -4.62
C ILE A 58 3.52 -15.55 -5.30
N ARG A 59 2.33 -15.21 -4.81
CA ARG A 59 1.65 -13.95 -5.16
C ARG A 59 2.19 -12.81 -4.31
N VAL A 60 2.45 -11.66 -4.93
CA VAL A 60 2.80 -10.43 -4.22
C VAL A 60 1.71 -9.39 -4.47
N ILE A 61 1.17 -8.80 -3.42
CA ILE A 61 -0.02 -7.93 -3.48
C ILE A 61 0.23 -6.66 -2.67
N ALA A 62 -0.22 -5.51 -3.17
CA ALA A 62 -0.18 -4.27 -2.40
C ALA A 62 -1.51 -4.03 -1.71
N LEU A 63 -1.47 -3.75 -0.40
CA LEU A 63 -2.57 -3.13 0.32
C LEU A 63 -2.19 -1.66 0.59
N CYS A 64 -3.07 -0.74 0.22
CA CYS A 64 -2.88 0.70 0.30
C CYS A 64 -3.94 1.33 1.22
N PRO A 65 -3.69 1.38 2.54
CA PRO A 65 -4.56 2.11 3.45
C PRO A 65 -4.52 3.62 3.19
N GLY A 66 -5.69 4.27 3.32
CA GLY A 66 -5.80 5.72 3.54
C GLY A 66 -5.54 6.08 5.01
N MET A 67 -5.82 7.33 5.39
CA MET A 67 -5.68 7.81 6.77
C MET A 67 -6.45 6.91 7.74
N THR A 68 -5.72 6.23 8.62
CA THR A 68 -6.25 5.22 9.54
C THR A 68 -5.90 5.63 10.97
N LEU A 69 -6.92 5.68 11.83
CA LEU A 69 -6.76 6.06 13.24
C LEU A 69 -5.97 4.97 13.97
N THR A 70 -4.70 5.26 14.23
CA THR A 70 -3.74 4.39 14.93
C THR A 70 -2.74 5.29 15.65
N ASP A 71 -2.01 4.75 16.62
CA ASP A 71 -0.96 5.47 17.37
C ASP A 71 0.25 5.87 16.50
N ALA A 72 0.25 5.50 15.21
CA ALA A 72 1.27 5.89 14.26
C ALA A 72 1.14 7.34 13.75
N ILE A 73 0.02 8.02 14.03
CA ILE A 73 -0.15 9.44 13.71
C ILE A 73 0.37 10.26 14.90
N PRO A 74 1.44 11.07 14.74
CA PRO A 74 1.96 11.89 15.82
C PRO A 74 0.94 12.93 16.28
N GLU A 75 0.96 13.26 17.58
CA GLU A 75 0.16 14.37 18.12
C GLU A 75 0.54 15.71 17.48
N ASP A 76 1.83 15.96 17.27
CA ASP A 76 2.34 17.09 16.49
C ASP A 76 2.92 16.63 15.15
N VAL A 77 2.13 16.75 14.09
CA VAL A 77 2.53 16.37 12.74
C VAL A 77 3.76 17.13 12.24
N LYS A 78 4.03 18.35 12.75
CA LYS A 78 5.19 19.13 12.30
C LYS A 78 6.51 18.41 12.55
N LEU A 79 6.56 17.55 13.56
CA LEU A 79 7.72 16.72 13.89
C LEU A 79 7.95 15.60 12.87
N ALA A 80 6.92 15.20 12.12
CA ALA A 80 7.00 14.19 11.07
C ALA A 80 7.17 14.77 9.66
N LEU A 81 7.02 16.09 9.50
CA LEU A 81 7.28 16.78 8.24
C LEU A 81 8.77 17.06 8.06
N LEU A 82 9.22 17.12 6.81
CA LEU A 82 10.60 17.50 6.46
C LEU A 82 10.98 18.91 6.88
N SER A 83 9.98 19.80 6.92
CA SER A 83 10.12 21.16 7.38
C SER A 83 8.81 21.60 8.04
N PRO A 84 8.84 22.33 9.16
CA PRO A 84 7.64 22.92 9.75
C PRO A 84 6.87 23.82 8.78
N ASN A 85 7.56 24.39 7.78
CA ASN A 85 6.95 25.22 6.75
C ASN A 85 5.99 24.45 5.84
N PHE A 86 6.05 23.12 5.82
CA PHE A 86 5.16 22.29 5.00
C PHE A 86 3.78 22.08 5.62
N ILE A 87 3.50 22.66 6.80
CA ILE A 87 2.22 22.48 7.48
C ILE A 87 1.01 22.88 6.62
N HIS A 88 1.12 23.94 5.82
CA HIS A 88 0.05 24.37 4.91
C HIS A 88 -0.22 23.36 3.78
N LEU A 89 0.82 22.62 3.35
CA LEU A 89 0.66 21.52 2.40
C LEU A 89 -0.01 20.33 3.08
N TRP A 90 0.37 20.05 4.33
CA TRP A 90 -0.25 18.97 5.11
C TRP A 90 -1.74 19.21 5.26
N ASP A 91 -2.15 20.41 5.69
CA ASP A 91 -3.55 20.79 5.86
C ASP A 91 -4.34 20.57 4.56
N LYS A 92 -3.76 20.94 3.41
CA LYS A 92 -4.35 20.70 2.10
C LYS A 92 -4.45 19.21 1.75
N ASP A 93 -3.40 18.44 2.02
CA ASP A 93 -3.31 17.01 1.69
C ASP A 93 -4.27 16.16 2.53
N VAL A 94 -4.56 16.58 3.77
CA VAL A 94 -5.49 15.88 4.68
C VAL A 94 -6.93 16.39 4.60
N ALA A 95 -7.17 17.60 4.08
CA ALA A 95 -8.53 18.18 3.99
C ALA A 95 -9.57 17.29 3.28
N SER A 96 -9.12 16.43 2.36
CA SER A 96 -9.98 15.51 1.61
C SER A 96 -9.99 14.07 2.13
N GLN A 97 -9.24 13.77 3.20
CA GLN A 97 -9.14 12.42 3.75
C GLN A 97 -10.18 12.21 4.84
N ALA A 98 -10.98 11.15 4.71
CA ALA A 98 -11.83 10.71 5.81
C ALA A 98 -11.08 9.64 6.61
N PRO A 99 -10.83 9.86 7.91
CA PRO A 99 -10.20 8.86 8.76
C PRO A 99 -11.03 7.57 8.79
N GLN A 100 -10.34 6.43 8.85
CA GLN A 100 -10.98 5.11 8.97
C GLN A 100 -10.47 4.36 10.20
N ALA A 101 -11.27 3.40 10.66
CA ALA A 101 -10.87 2.51 11.75
C ALA A 101 -9.89 1.44 11.26
N ALA A 102 -8.96 1.00 12.12
CA ALA A 102 -8.03 -0.09 11.80
C ALA A 102 -8.76 -1.39 11.42
N GLN A 103 -9.92 -1.65 12.04
CA GLN A 103 -10.79 -2.79 11.73
C GLN A 103 -11.26 -2.77 10.26
N SER A 104 -11.48 -1.59 9.68
CA SER A 104 -11.85 -1.45 8.26
C SER A 104 -10.72 -1.90 7.35
N VAL A 105 -9.46 -1.58 7.70
CA VAL A 105 -8.27 -2.09 6.98
C VAL A 105 -8.13 -3.60 7.15
N GLY A 106 -8.41 -4.14 8.34
CA GLY A 106 -8.42 -5.59 8.59
C GLY A 106 -9.44 -6.33 7.72
N ARG A 107 -10.66 -5.80 7.58
CA ARG A 107 -11.68 -6.36 6.67
C ARG A 107 -11.25 -6.29 5.21
N ALA A 108 -10.62 -5.19 4.80
CA ALA A 108 -10.05 -5.05 3.47
C ALA A 108 -8.95 -6.09 3.19
N LEU A 109 -8.07 -6.35 4.17
CA LEU A 109 -7.03 -7.38 4.03
C LEU A 109 -7.63 -8.77 3.76
N ILE A 110 -8.66 -9.18 4.52
CA ILE A 110 -9.34 -10.46 4.31
C ILE A 110 -9.88 -10.56 2.88
N HIS A 111 -10.53 -9.49 2.40
CA HIS A 111 -11.06 -9.43 1.04
C HIS A 111 -9.96 -9.58 -0.03
N VAL A 112 -8.85 -8.86 0.15
CA VAL A 112 -7.71 -8.87 -0.76
C VAL A 112 -7.04 -10.25 -0.79
N LEU A 113 -6.86 -10.90 0.35
CA LEU A 113 -6.27 -12.25 0.41
C LEU A 113 -7.05 -13.26 -0.44
N GLN A 114 -8.38 -13.14 -0.46
CA GLN A 114 -9.28 -14.01 -1.20
C GLN A 114 -9.34 -13.73 -2.70
N LYS A 115 -9.23 -12.46 -3.13
CA LYS A 115 -9.57 -12.06 -4.51
C LYS A 115 -8.42 -11.51 -5.35
N ALA A 116 -7.39 -10.96 -4.72
CA ALA A 116 -6.38 -10.19 -5.43
C ALA A 116 -5.46 -11.07 -6.30
N GLN A 117 -5.09 -10.60 -7.48
CA GLN A 117 -4.09 -11.27 -8.31
C GLN A 117 -2.67 -10.82 -7.93
N SER A 118 -1.65 -11.59 -8.30
CA SER A 118 -0.25 -11.15 -8.14
C SER A 118 -0.04 -9.81 -8.87
N GLY A 119 0.74 -8.91 -8.29
CA GLY A 119 0.99 -7.57 -8.83
C GLY A 119 -0.13 -6.56 -8.65
N SER A 120 -1.31 -6.98 -8.20
CA SER A 120 -2.45 -6.07 -8.03
C SER A 120 -2.28 -5.17 -6.80
N VAL A 121 -2.84 -3.97 -6.91
CA VAL A 121 -2.76 -2.91 -5.89
C VAL A 121 -4.17 -2.61 -5.42
N TRP A 122 -4.41 -2.66 -4.11
CA TRP A 122 -5.74 -2.52 -3.54
C TRP A 122 -5.80 -1.41 -2.52
N VAL A 123 -6.75 -0.49 -2.67
CA VAL A 123 -7.00 0.59 -1.72
C VAL A 123 -8.03 0.19 -0.67
N ALA A 124 -7.73 0.51 0.58
CA ALA A 124 -8.66 0.47 1.70
C ALA A 124 -8.79 1.90 2.25
N GLU A 125 -9.88 2.58 1.92
CA GLU A 125 -10.09 3.98 2.31
C GLU A 125 -11.55 4.24 2.71
N ASN A 126 -11.75 5.22 3.58
CA ASN A 126 -13.05 5.77 3.95
C ASN A 126 -14.05 4.74 4.52
N ASN A 127 -13.55 3.69 5.21
CA ASN A 127 -14.36 2.57 5.72
C ASN A 127 -15.16 1.80 4.64
N LYS A 128 -14.76 1.91 3.36
CA LYS A 128 -15.41 1.21 2.24
C LYS A 128 -14.73 -0.13 1.96
N SER A 129 -15.43 -0.99 1.21
CA SER A 129 -14.84 -2.22 0.67
C SER A 129 -13.59 -1.92 -0.16
N ALA A 130 -12.59 -2.79 -0.05
CA ALA A 130 -11.36 -2.66 -0.80
C ALA A 130 -11.62 -2.61 -2.31
N LYS A 131 -10.89 -1.77 -3.03
CA LYS A 131 -10.98 -1.64 -4.49
C LYS A 131 -9.60 -1.78 -5.12
N GLU A 132 -9.54 -2.42 -6.27
CA GLU A 132 -8.31 -2.48 -7.03
C GLU A 132 -8.01 -1.13 -7.70
N VAL A 133 -6.78 -0.65 -7.56
CA VAL A 133 -6.26 0.52 -8.25
C VAL A 133 -5.81 0.10 -9.64
N LYS A 134 -6.39 0.71 -10.67
CA LYS A 134 -6.03 0.46 -12.07
C LYS A 134 -4.97 1.47 -12.52
N PHE A 135 -3.94 0.95 -13.17
CA PHE A 135 -2.87 1.76 -13.77
C PHE A 135 -3.07 1.79 -15.28
N PRO A 136 -2.66 2.86 -15.97
CA PRO A 136 -2.61 2.88 -17.43
C PRO A 136 -1.81 1.70 -17.96
N ASN A 137 -2.24 1.16 -19.09
CA ASN A 137 -1.39 0.27 -19.89
C ASN A 137 -0.34 1.14 -20.57
N PHE A 138 0.93 0.74 -20.46
CA PHE A 138 2.05 1.39 -21.14
C PHE A 138 2.49 0.54 -22.32
#